data_AF-A1WIE0-F1
#
_entry.id   AF-A1WIE0-F1
#
_cell.length_a   1.000
_cell.length_b   1.000
_cell.length_c   1.000
_cell.angle_alpha   90.00
_cell.angle_beta   90.00
_cell.angle_gamma   90.00
#
_symmetry.space_group_name_H-M   'P 1'
#
loop_
_entity.id
_entity.type
_entity.pdbx_description
1 polymer ?
#
loop_
_entity_poly.entity_id
_entity_poly.type
_entity_poly.pdbx_seq_one_letter_code
_entity_poly.pdbx_strand_id
1 'polypeptide(L)' 'MHPLVLRNIDPDEAGRHRRENVVISGAGTTPPDHVHLPEVIAEPMAWYGAEAPSLHPMGRACR' A
#
# COMPACT_ATOMS: atom_id res chain seq x y z
N MET A 1 8.29 -0.66 -6.39
CA MET A 1 9.36 0.06 -5.67
C MET A 1 9.82 -0.67 -4.41
N HIS A 2 8.90 -1.23 -3.60
CA HIS A 2 9.21 -1.92 -2.33
C HIS A 2 10.42 -2.89 -2.34
N PRO A 3 10.63 -3.74 -3.37
CA PRO A 3 11.81 -4.61 -3.39
C PRO A 3 13.13 -3.84 -3.32
N LEU A 4 13.23 -2.69 -3.98
CA LEU A 4 14.46 -1.88 -4.01
C LEU A 4 14.74 -1.21 -2.66
N VAL A 5 13.68 -0.83 -1.93
CA VAL A 5 13.78 -0.19 -0.63
C VAL A 5 14.29 -1.18 0.42
N LEU A 6 13.75 -2.40 0.43
CA LEU A 6 14.08 -3.40 1.44
C LEU A 6 15.27 -4.30 1.09
N ARG A 7 15.76 -4.28 -0.16
CA ARG A 7 16.78 -5.21 -0.66
C ARG A 7 17.99 -5.39 0.27
N ASN A 8 18.46 -4.31 0.89
CA ASN A 8 19.66 -4.33 1.75
C ASN A 8 19.33 -4.27 3.26
N ILE A 9 18.04 -4.37 3.62
CA ILE A 9 17.55 -4.31 5.00
C ILE A 9 16.98 -5.66 5.39
N ASP A 10 16.00 -6.14 4.61
CA ASP A 10 15.34 -7.42 4.77
C ASP A 10 15.00 -7.99 3.37
N PRO A 11 15.91 -8.78 2.78
CA PRO A 11 15.72 -9.32 1.44
C PRO A 11 14.60 -10.35 1.35
N ASP A 12 14.23 -11.01 2.46
CA ASP A 12 13.21 -12.07 2.47
C ASP A 12 11.79 -11.50 2.40
N GLU A 13 11.60 -10.28 2.90
CA GLU A 13 10.35 -9.51 2.80
C GLU A 13 10.32 -8.52 1.63
N ALA A 14 11.44 -8.37 0.90
CA ALA A 14 11.55 -7.44 -0.20
C ALA A 14 10.52 -7.74 -1.31
N GLY A 15 9.65 -6.76 -1.56
CA GLY A 15 8.63 -6.86 -2.62
C GLY A 15 7.39 -7.67 -2.27
N ARG A 16 7.28 -8.19 -1.05
CA ARG A 16 6.14 -8.99 -0.60
C ARG A 16 5.15 -8.11 0.16
N HIS A 17 3.88 -8.49 0.08
CA HIS A 17 2.86 -7.98 1.00
C HIS A 17 3.04 -8.61 2.38
N ARG A 18 2.62 -7.89 3.43
CA ARG A 18 2.69 -8.40 4.80
C ARG A 18 1.89 -9.70 4.95
N ARG A 19 2.35 -10.58 5.82
CA ARG A 19 1.69 -11.86 6.15
C ARG A 19 1.23 -11.94 7.61
N GLU A 20 1.23 -10.80 8.28
CA GLU A 20 0.85 -10.67 9.68
C GLU A 20 0.09 -9.35 9.86
N ASN A 21 -0.82 -9.35 10.83
CA ASN A 21 -1.53 -8.14 11.21
C ASN A 21 -0.64 -7.29 12.12
N VAL A 22 -0.71 -5.98 11.95
CA VAL A 22 0.13 -5.02 12.68
C VAL A 22 -0.72 -3.87 13.21
N VAL A 23 -0.23 -3.22 14.26
CA VAL A 23 -0.76 -1.96 14.76
C VAL A 23 0.28 -0.87 14.48
N ILE A 24 -0.18 0.30 14.05
CA ILE A 24 0.68 1.46 13.87
C ILE A 24 0.51 2.34 15.12
N SER A 25 1.53 2.35 15.98
CA SER A 25 1.50 3.13 17.22
C SER A 25 1.21 4.61 16.95
N GLY A 26 0.22 5.16 17.66
CA GLY A 26 -0.21 6.55 17.52
C GLY A 26 -1.20 6.82 16.37
N ALA A 27 -1.50 5.83 15.53
CA ALA A 27 -2.57 5.94 14.55
C ALA A 27 -3.93 5.61 15.18
N GLY A 28 -4.97 6.35 14.82
CA GLY A 28 -6.36 6.04 15.21
C GLY A 28 -7.00 4.91 14.38
N THR A 29 -6.29 4.40 13.37
CA THR A 29 -6.76 3.37 12.46
C THR A 29 -5.89 2.13 12.53
N THR A 30 -6.52 0.96 12.47
CA THR A 30 -5.81 -0.32 12.35
C THR A 30 -5.81 -0.74 10.88
N PRO A 31 -4.66 -1.14 10.30
CA PRO A 31 -4.61 -1.67 8.94
C PRO A 31 -5.53 -2.89 8.75
N PRO A 32 -6.02 -3.14 7.53
CA PRO A 32 -6.86 -4.30 7.22
C PRO A 32 -6.12 -5.63 7.48
N ASP A 33 -6.87 -6.72 7.62
CA ASP A 33 -6.27 -8.04 7.79
C ASP A 33 -5.36 -8.39 6.59
N HIS A 34 -4.19 -8.93 6.86
CA HIS A 34 -3.21 -9.30 5.83
C HIS A 34 -3.73 -10.33 4.83
N VAL A 35 -4.68 -11.18 5.23
CA VAL A 35 -5.31 -12.19 4.35
C VAL A 35 -6.08 -11.53 3.20
N HIS A 36 -6.62 -10.33 3.44
CA HIS A 36 -7.41 -9.59 2.45
C HIS A 36 -6.63 -8.48 1.75
N LEU A 37 -5.33 -8.38 2.02
CA LEU A 37 -4.51 -7.28 1.51
C LEU A 37 -4.44 -7.23 -0.03
N PRO A 38 -4.33 -8.37 -0.76
CA PRO A 38 -4.35 -8.35 -2.22
C PRO A 38 -5.62 -7.70 -2.79
N GLU A 39 -6.79 -8.03 -2.25
CA GLU A 39 -8.08 -7.49 -2.68
C GLU A 39 -8.21 -6.01 -2.32
N VAL A 40 -7.81 -5.64 -1.10
CA VAL A 40 -7.87 -4.24 -0.64
C VAL A 40 -6.93 -3.33 -1.42
N ILE A 41 -5.81 -3.83 -1.94
CA ILE A 41 -4.89 -3.06 -2.80
C ILE A 41 -5.42 -2.94 -4.23
N ALA A 42 -6.19 -3.92 -4.71
CA ALA A 42 -6.68 -3.92 -6.09
C ALA A 42 -7.62 -2.73 -6.38
N GLU A 43 -8.50 -2.39 -5.44
CA GLU A 43 -9.45 -1.28 -5.58
C GLU A 43 -8.76 0.09 -5.80
N PRO A 44 -7.84 0.55 -4.92
CA PRO A 44 -7.16 1.83 -5.12
C PRO A 44 -6.26 1.82 -6.36
N MET A 45 -5.70 0.67 -6.76
CA MET A 45 -4.94 0.57 -8.02
C MET A 45 -5.84 0.74 -9.25
N ALA A 46 -7.04 0.15 -9.23
CA ALA A 46 -8.02 0.33 -10.29
C ALA A 46 -8.48 1.80 -10.37
N TRP A 47 -8.77 2.43 -9.24
CA TRP A 47 -9.10 3.86 -9.16
C TRP A 47 -7.95 4.73 -9.69
N TYR A 48 -6.70 4.42 -9.33
CA TYR A 48 -5.52 5.15 -9.78
C TYR A 48 -5.32 5.06 -11.29
N GLY A 49 -5.66 3.91 -11.90
CA GLY A 49 -5.57 3.71 -13.34
C GLY A 49 -6.71 4.38 -14.12
N ALA A 50 -7.91 4.45 -13.55
CA ALA A 50 -9.11 4.90 -14.27
C ALA A 50 -9.44 6.38 -14.01
N GLU A 51 -9.65 6.76 -12.75
CA GLU A 51 -10.24 8.06 -12.40
C GLU A 51 -9.20 9.08 -11.98
N ALA A 52 -8.15 8.65 -11.28
CA ALA A 52 -7.09 9.53 -10.81
C ALA A 52 -6.43 10.38 -11.91
N PRO A 53 -6.26 9.91 -13.18
CA PRO A 53 -5.74 10.72 -14.27
C PRO A 53 -6.49 12.03 -14.53
N SER A 54 -7.77 12.11 -14.16
CA SER A 54 -8.59 13.32 -14.30
C SER A 54 -8.34 14.37 -13.20
N LEU A 55 -7.73 13.98 -12.08
CA LEU A 55 -7.44 14.88 -10.96
C LEU A 55 -6.21 15.75 -11.24
N HIS A 56 -6.23 16.98 -10.69
CA HIS A 56 -5.06 17.83 -10.61
C HIS A 56 -3.89 17.07 -9.94
N PRO A 57 -2.64 17.13 -10.45
CA PRO A 57 -1.54 16.30 -9.95
C PRO A 57 -1.32 16.36 -8.43
N MET A 58 -1.45 17.54 -7.83
CA MET A 58 -1.37 17.69 -6.38
C MET A 58 -2.55 17.03 -5.65
N GLY A 59 -3.77 17.20 -6.17
CA GLY A 59 -4.95 16.55 -5.58
C GLY A 59 -4.90 15.03 -5.72
N ARG A 60 -4.31 14.54 -6.82
CA ARG A 60 -4.05 13.12 -7.05
C ARG A 60 -3.04 12.55 -6.06
N ALA A 61 -1.93 13.25 -5.82
CA ALA A 61 -0.86 12.75 -4.96
C ALA A 61 -1.23 12.74 -3.47
N CYS A 62 -2.17 13.59 -3.05
CA CYS A 62 -2.65 13.66 -1.67
C CYS A 62 -3.81 12.72 -1.34
N ARG A 63 -4.36 12.03 -2.33
CA ARG A 63 -5.54 11.17 -2.20
C ARG A 63 -5.14 9.71 -2.28
#